data_AF-A0A098GA12-F1
#
_entry.id   AF-A0A098GA12-F1
#
_cell.length_a   1.000
_cell.length_b   1.000
_cell.length_c   1.000
_cell.angle_alpha   90.00
_cell.angle_beta   90.00
_cell.angle_gamma   90.00
#
_symmetry.space_group_name_H-M   'P 1'
#
loop_
_entity.id
_entity.type
_entity.pdbx_description
1 polymer ?
#
loop_
_entity_poly.entity_id
_entity_poly.type
_entity_poly.pdbx_seq_one_letter_code
_entity_poly.pdbx_strand_id
1 'polypeptide(L)'
;MQSIQTPNNETNDNVLTPTDDELHALAVQYISESNQLIFQDLPKVITQIIQQEAWKTRNNSFKNFGEYVLNQSPDGLGITNNEMLWLLKSALNKNTQHAAHWAEVLGEVDTSVRMYAKEKKIPIKDLSGNLTDYDDTNPELIQENVITYLPSRSSSNDGRLLKLKKKDPQAYDNVIQNKVRLKEAWPQTPRKKLQPIESVKNKFSSLSKSDREAFLAWIEQEKESLV
;
A
#
# COMPACT_ATOMS: atom_id res chain seq x y z
N MET A 1 -56.75 28.39 -35.43
CA MET A 1 -55.36 27.96 -35.19
C MET A 1 -55.32 27.36 -33.80
N GLN A 2 -55.23 26.03 -33.72
CA GLN A 2 -55.22 25.27 -32.47
C GLN A 2 -53.83 25.40 -31.82
N SER A 3 -53.79 25.79 -30.54
CA SER A 3 -52.58 25.70 -29.73
C SER A 3 -52.29 24.24 -29.40
N ILE A 4 -51.14 23.75 -29.86
CA ILE A 4 -50.61 22.44 -29.49
C ILE A 4 -49.99 22.63 -28.10
N GLN A 5 -50.67 22.12 -27.07
CA GLN A 5 -50.05 21.86 -25.78
C GLN A 5 -49.12 20.67 -25.95
N THR A 6 -47.82 20.92 -25.92
CA THR A 6 -46.81 19.88 -25.68
C THR A 6 -46.98 19.36 -24.26
N PRO A 7 -47.14 18.05 -24.03
CA PRO A 7 -47.09 17.50 -22.70
C PRO A 7 -45.64 17.56 -22.21
N ASN A 8 -45.44 18.23 -21.07
CA ASN A 8 -44.21 18.12 -20.28
C ASN A 8 -44.05 16.65 -19.89
N ASN A 9 -43.16 15.94 -20.58
CA ASN A 9 -42.54 14.74 -20.03
C ASN A 9 -41.59 15.19 -18.93
N GLU A 10 -42.14 15.44 -17.75
CA GLU A 10 -41.39 15.32 -16.50
C GLU A 10 -41.01 13.84 -16.36
N THR A 11 -39.83 13.48 -16.86
CA THR A 11 -39.11 12.29 -16.40
C THR A 11 -38.86 12.46 -14.91
N ASN A 12 -39.82 12.05 -14.11
CA ASN A 12 -39.60 11.64 -12.73
C ASN A 12 -38.68 10.41 -12.80
N ASP A 13 -37.38 10.64 -12.85
CA ASP A 13 -36.36 9.67 -12.42
C ASP A 13 -36.50 9.51 -10.91
N ASN A 14 -37.61 8.89 -10.49
CA ASN A 14 -37.74 8.26 -9.20
C ASN A 14 -36.81 7.04 -9.27
N VAL A 15 -35.52 7.26 -9.01
CA VAL A 15 -34.59 6.18 -8.73
C VAL A 15 -35.12 5.52 -7.46
N LEU A 16 -35.94 4.48 -7.64
CA LEU A 16 -36.43 3.64 -6.56
C LEU A 16 -35.21 3.20 -5.77
N THR A 17 -35.12 3.72 -4.55
CA THR A 17 -34.03 3.37 -3.66
C THR A 17 -34.17 1.89 -3.36
N PRO A 18 -33.14 1.06 -3.60
CA PRO A 18 -33.26 -0.38 -3.44
C PRO A 18 -33.69 -0.72 -2.01
N THR A 19 -34.57 -1.71 -1.89
CA THR A 19 -34.98 -2.24 -0.59
C THR A 19 -33.80 -2.94 0.10
N ASP A 20 -33.88 -3.13 1.42
CA ASP A 20 -32.82 -3.80 2.18
C ASP A 20 -32.48 -5.20 1.63
N ASP A 21 -33.48 -5.96 1.19
CA ASP A 21 -33.30 -7.29 0.58
C ASP A 21 -32.60 -7.20 -0.79
N GLU A 22 -32.92 -6.19 -1.60
CA GLU A 22 -32.24 -5.95 -2.88
C GLU A 22 -30.80 -5.49 -2.67
N LEU A 23 -30.53 -4.63 -1.68
CA LEU A 23 -29.17 -4.24 -1.30
C LEU A 23 -28.36 -5.45 -0.84
N HIS A 24 -28.96 -6.33 -0.02
CA HIS A 24 -28.31 -7.56 0.42
C HIS A 24 -27.99 -8.49 -0.75
N ALA A 25 -28.95 -8.73 -1.64
CA ALA A 25 -28.76 -9.57 -2.82
C ALA A 25 -27.67 -9.03 -3.75
N LEU A 26 -27.68 -7.71 -4.00
CA LEU A 26 -26.64 -7.03 -4.79
C LEU A 26 -25.26 -7.15 -4.13
N ALA A 27 -25.17 -6.96 -2.81
CA ALA A 27 -23.91 -7.10 -2.08
C ALA A 27 -23.36 -8.54 -2.20
N VAL A 28 -24.22 -9.55 -2.02
CA VAL A 28 -23.83 -10.96 -2.18
C VAL A 28 -23.33 -11.23 -3.60
N GLN A 29 -24.04 -10.73 -4.61
CA GLN A 29 -23.64 -10.86 -6.02
C GLN A 29 -22.28 -10.24 -6.27
N TYR A 30 -22.09 -8.95 -5.92
CA TYR A 30 -20.84 -8.24 -6.17
C TYR A 30 -19.66 -8.83 -5.41
N ILE A 31 -19.86 -9.32 -4.18
CA ILE A 31 -18.82 -10.02 -3.43
C ILE A 31 -18.41 -11.31 -4.16
N SER A 32 -19.39 -12.08 -4.63
CA SER A 32 -19.14 -13.34 -5.35
C SER A 32 -18.40 -13.11 -6.67
N GLU A 33 -18.89 -12.16 -7.50
CA GLU A 33 -18.27 -11.80 -8.77
C GLU A 33 -16.87 -11.24 -8.59
N SER A 34 -16.68 -10.33 -7.63
CA SER A 34 -15.36 -9.77 -7.30
C SER A 34 -14.40 -10.86 -6.82
N ASN A 35 -14.87 -11.81 -6.00
CA ASN A 35 -14.02 -12.90 -5.55
C ASN A 35 -13.51 -13.77 -6.71
N GLN A 36 -14.39 -14.05 -7.67
CA GLN A 36 -14.03 -14.79 -8.89
C GLN A 36 -13.01 -14.01 -9.72
N LEU A 37 -13.32 -12.76 -10.06
CA LEU A 37 -12.48 -11.94 -10.94
C LEU A 37 -11.13 -11.60 -10.30
N ILE A 38 -11.12 -11.11 -9.06
CA ILE A 38 -9.94 -10.53 -8.40
C ILE A 38 -9.00 -11.62 -7.87
N PHE A 39 -9.54 -12.65 -7.21
CA PHE A 39 -8.72 -13.62 -6.47
C PHE A 39 -8.55 -14.96 -7.21
N GLN A 40 -9.32 -15.21 -8.27
CA GLN A 40 -9.19 -16.44 -9.06
C GLN A 40 -8.71 -16.21 -10.48
N ASP A 41 -9.36 -15.34 -11.26
CA ASP A 41 -9.09 -15.25 -12.70
C ASP A 41 -7.99 -14.26 -13.05
N LEU A 42 -8.02 -13.03 -12.49
CA LEU A 42 -6.96 -12.05 -12.68
C LEU A 42 -5.56 -12.59 -12.32
N PRO A 43 -5.34 -13.30 -11.20
CA PRO A 43 -4.04 -13.87 -10.86
C PRO A 43 -3.53 -14.88 -11.91
N LYS A 44 -4.43 -15.67 -12.53
CA LYS A 44 -4.06 -16.61 -13.60
C LYS A 44 -3.57 -15.86 -14.83
N VAL A 45 -4.30 -14.83 -15.24
CA VAL A 45 -3.94 -14.01 -16.42
C VAL A 45 -2.63 -13.27 -16.19
N ILE A 46 -2.45 -12.62 -15.03
CA ILE A 46 -1.20 -11.94 -14.68
C ILE A 46 -0.01 -12.92 -14.65
N THR A 47 -0.21 -14.14 -14.14
CA THR A 47 0.83 -15.17 -14.16
C THR A 47 1.21 -15.55 -15.59
N GLN A 48 0.24 -15.69 -16.49
CA GLN A 48 0.53 -15.97 -17.90
C GLN A 48 1.27 -14.82 -18.59
N ILE A 49 0.85 -13.57 -18.33
CA ILE A 49 1.55 -12.37 -18.82
C ILE A 49 3.01 -12.37 -18.38
N ILE A 50 3.28 -12.71 -17.11
CA ILE A 50 4.62 -12.83 -16.55
C ILE A 50 5.42 -13.96 -17.18
N GLN A 51 4.84 -15.14 -17.31
CA GLN A 51 5.52 -16.31 -17.88
C GLN A 51 5.88 -16.12 -19.35
N GLN A 52 5.03 -15.41 -20.10
CA GLN A 52 5.24 -15.12 -21.52
C GLN A 52 6.09 -13.87 -21.74
N GLU A 53 6.44 -13.14 -20.67
CA GLU A 53 7.04 -11.81 -20.73
C GLU A 53 6.32 -10.90 -21.73
N ALA A 54 4.99 -10.90 -21.71
CA ALA A 54 4.17 -10.35 -22.79
C ALA A 54 4.46 -8.87 -23.08
N TRP A 55 4.96 -8.11 -22.09
CA TRP A 55 5.38 -6.73 -22.27
C TRP A 55 6.58 -6.54 -23.20
N LYS A 56 7.38 -7.58 -23.45
CA LYS A 56 8.51 -7.53 -24.39
C LYS A 56 8.09 -7.85 -25.82
N THR A 57 6.97 -8.54 -26.00
CA THR A 57 6.54 -9.11 -27.29
C THR A 57 5.41 -8.32 -27.97
N ARG A 58 4.86 -7.29 -27.29
CA ARG A 58 3.85 -6.40 -27.87
C ARG A 58 4.47 -5.41 -28.86
N ASN A 59 3.62 -4.72 -29.61
CA ASN A 59 4.01 -3.75 -30.63
C ASN A 59 5.00 -2.70 -30.10
N ASN A 60 4.78 -2.27 -28.85
CA ASN A 60 5.72 -1.48 -28.08
C ASN A 60 6.33 -2.35 -26.98
N SER A 61 7.63 -2.64 -27.09
CA SER A 61 8.37 -3.36 -26.05
C SER A 61 8.63 -2.45 -24.86
N PHE A 62 8.23 -2.88 -23.67
CA PHE A 62 8.56 -2.21 -22.41
C PHE A 62 9.84 -2.78 -21.80
N LYS A 63 10.58 -1.96 -21.06
CA LYS A 63 11.85 -2.36 -20.42
C LYS A 63 11.65 -3.39 -19.32
N ASN A 64 10.58 -3.24 -18.55
CA ASN A 64 10.27 -4.09 -17.39
C ASN A 64 8.75 -4.18 -17.16
N PHE A 65 8.33 -5.07 -16.26
CA PHE A 65 6.91 -5.28 -15.98
C PHE A 65 6.24 -4.05 -15.35
N GLY A 66 6.97 -3.29 -14.53
CA GLY A 66 6.48 -2.06 -13.91
C GLY A 66 6.12 -0.98 -14.94
N GLU A 67 6.94 -0.81 -15.98
CA GLU A 67 6.70 0.17 -17.03
C GLU A 67 5.43 -0.20 -17.81
N TYR A 68 5.30 -1.47 -18.18
CA TYR A 68 4.11 -2.01 -18.83
C TYR A 68 2.84 -1.81 -17.99
N VAL A 69 2.92 -2.04 -16.68
CA VAL A 69 1.80 -1.87 -15.75
C VAL A 69 1.29 -0.43 -15.72
N LEU A 70 2.20 0.55 -15.64
CA LEU A 70 1.86 1.97 -15.51
C LEU A 70 1.57 2.66 -16.85
N ASN A 71 1.93 2.04 -17.98
CA ASN A 71 1.74 2.64 -19.28
C ASN A 71 0.24 2.71 -19.65
N GLN A 72 -0.22 3.90 -20.04
CA GLN A 72 -1.63 4.17 -20.38
C GLN A 72 -1.97 3.93 -21.86
N SER A 73 -0.99 3.60 -22.71
CA SER A 73 -1.26 3.22 -24.09
C SER A 73 -2.04 1.91 -24.16
N PRO A 74 -2.67 1.59 -25.30
CA PRO A 74 -3.36 0.29 -25.49
C PRO A 74 -2.45 -0.94 -25.33
N ASP A 75 -1.13 -0.73 -25.33
CA ASP A 75 -0.13 -1.76 -25.10
C ASP A 75 0.25 -1.97 -23.63
N GLY A 76 -0.12 -1.07 -22.71
CA GLY A 76 0.06 -1.22 -21.27
C GLY A 76 -1.17 -1.73 -20.53
N LEU A 77 -1.07 -1.88 -19.21
CA LEU A 77 -2.23 -2.20 -18.35
C LEU A 77 -2.99 -0.97 -17.86
N GLY A 78 -2.42 0.23 -17.99
CA GLY A 78 -3.11 1.48 -17.65
C GLY A 78 -3.45 1.62 -16.16
N ILE A 79 -2.61 1.14 -15.25
CA ILE A 79 -2.80 1.38 -13.82
C ILE A 79 -2.46 2.84 -13.51
N THR A 80 -3.47 3.65 -13.16
CA THR A 80 -3.31 5.09 -12.94
C THR A 80 -3.52 5.56 -11.51
N ASN A 81 -4.13 4.75 -10.64
CA ASN A 81 -4.48 5.14 -9.28
C ASN A 81 -4.06 4.09 -8.23
N ASN A 82 -4.25 4.43 -6.94
CA ASN A 82 -3.86 3.57 -5.82
C ASN A 82 -4.76 2.32 -5.72
N GLU A 83 -6.05 2.40 -6.06
CA GLU A 83 -7.02 1.29 -6.02
C GLU A 83 -6.61 0.18 -6.99
N MET A 84 -6.32 0.54 -8.25
CA MET A 84 -5.87 -0.38 -9.29
C MET A 84 -4.50 -0.96 -8.94
N LEU A 85 -3.61 -0.16 -8.35
CA LEU A 85 -2.32 -0.64 -7.88
C LEU A 85 -2.48 -1.67 -6.75
N TRP A 86 -3.44 -1.44 -5.84
CA TRP A 86 -3.79 -2.39 -4.79
C TRP A 86 -4.42 -3.68 -5.36
N LEU A 87 -5.25 -3.55 -6.39
CA LEU A 87 -5.84 -4.69 -7.09
C LEU A 87 -4.74 -5.56 -7.72
N LEU A 88 -3.78 -4.95 -8.43
CA LEU A 88 -2.65 -5.67 -9.00
C LEU A 88 -1.80 -6.34 -7.90
N LYS A 89 -1.52 -5.63 -6.81
CA LYS A 89 -0.80 -6.20 -5.67
C LYS A 89 -1.48 -7.45 -5.14
N SER A 90 -2.81 -7.41 -4.99
CA SER A 90 -3.62 -8.53 -4.53
C SER A 90 -3.53 -9.73 -5.49
N ALA A 91 -3.51 -9.48 -6.80
CA ALA A 91 -3.35 -10.52 -7.80
C ALA A 91 -1.93 -11.15 -7.82
N LEU A 92 -0.89 -10.35 -7.58
CA LEU A 92 0.51 -10.81 -7.57
C LEU A 92 0.91 -11.53 -6.27
N ASN A 93 0.22 -11.26 -5.15
CA ASN A 93 0.61 -11.75 -3.82
C ASN A 93 0.27 -13.23 -3.57
N LYS A 94 -0.22 -13.98 -4.57
CA LYS A 94 -0.46 -15.42 -4.44
C LYS A 94 0.88 -16.14 -4.26
N ASN A 95 1.19 -16.53 -3.01
CA ASN A 95 2.39 -17.25 -2.61
C ASN A 95 3.73 -16.52 -2.90
N THR A 96 3.73 -15.18 -2.95
CA THR A 96 4.93 -14.34 -3.19
C THR A 96 5.75 -14.72 -4.44
N GLN A 97 5.16 -15.43 -5.39
CA GLN A 97 5.86 -15.97 -6.57
C GLN A 97 6.40 -14.87 -7.50
N HIS A 98 5.72 -13.72 -7.52
CA HIS A 98 6.03 -12.62 -8.43
C HIS A 98 6.66 -11.42 -7.72
N ALA A 99 7.37 -11.65 -6.61
CA ALA A 99 8.00 -10.59 -5.82
C ALA A 99 8.98 -9.72 -6.63
N ALA A 100 9.70 -10.31 -7.59
CA ALA A 100 10.58 -9.57 -8.50
C ALA A 100 9.80 -8.55 -9.36
N HIS A 101 8.73 -8.99 -10.01
CA HIS A 101 7.86 -8.15 -10.83
C HIS A 101 7.15 -7.08 -10.01
N TRP A 102 6.71 -7.41 -8.78
CA TRP A 102 6.17 -6.41 -7.87
C TRP A 102 7.20 -5.34 -7.51
N ALA A 103 8.47 -5.73 -7.29
CA ALA A 103 9.53 -4.76 -7.01
C ALA A 103 9.85 -3.85 -8.21
N GLU A 104 9.65 -4.32 -9.45
CA GLU A 104 9.72 -3.47 -10.65
C GLU A 104 8.60 -2.42 -10.64
N VAL A 105 7.36 -2.86 -10.41
CA VAL A 105 6.19 -1.96 -10.27
C VAL A 105 6.44 -0.90 -9.20
N LEU A 106 6.92 -1.30 -8.02
CA LEU A 106 7.22 -0.36 -6.94
C LEU A 106 8.28 0.67 -7.32
N GLY A 107 9.27 0.30 -8.15
CA GLY A 107 10.31 1.22 -8.62
C GLY A 107 9.78 2.26 -9.59
N GLU A 108 8.92 1.84 -10.53
CA GLU A 108 8.28 2.74 -11.50
C GLU A 108 7.24 3.65 -10.81
N VAL A 109 6.48 3.13 -9.85
CA VAL A 109 5.58 3.92 -9.01
C VAL A 109 6.35 4.99 -8.24
N ASP A 110 7.44 4.64 -7.56
CA ASP A 110 8.25 5.60 -6.80
C ASP A 110 8.78 6.74 -7.70
N THR A 111 9.13 6.42 -8.95
CA THR A 111 9.61 7.39 -9.94
C THR A 111 8.48 8.30 -10.42
N SER A 112 7.35 7.72 -10.84
CA SER A 112 6.19 8.46 -11.34
C SER A 112 5.61 9.41 -10.29
N VAL A 113 5.45 8.96 -9.04
CA VAL A 113 4.92 9.79 -7.96
C VAL A 113 5.86 10.96 -7.64
N ARG A 114 7.19 10.75 -7.69
CA ARG A 114 8.16 11.84 -7.49
C ARG A 114 8.13 12.86 -8.61
N MET A 115 7.97 12.42 -9.86
CA MET A 115 7.83 13.31 -11.01
C MET A 115 6.55 14.16 -10.88
N TYR A 116 5.42 13.51 -10.61
CA TYR A 116 4.14 14.19 -10.40
C TYR A 116 4.22 15.23 -9.27
N ALA A 117 4.80 14.85 -8.12
CA ALA A 117 4.99 15.77 -7.00
C ALA A 117 5.82 17.01 -7.39
N LYS A 118 6.86 16.81 -8.21
CA LYS A 118 7.70 17.90 -8.72
C LYS A 118 6.92 18.81 -9.68
N GLU A 119 6.14 18.23 -10.59
CA GLU A 119 5.34 18.96 -11.57
C GLU A 119 4.24 19.80 -10.90
N LYS A 120 3.53 19.21 -9.94
CA LYS A 120 2.44 19.85 -9.19
C LYS A 120 2.91 20.66 -7.98
N LYS A 121 4.23 20.70 -7.72
CA LYS A 121 4.85 21.38 -6.56
C LYS A 121 4.31 20.89 -5.21
N ILE A 122 3.95 19.62 -5.12
CA ILE A 122 3.48 18.97 -3.89
C ILE A 122 4.71 18.56 -3.05
N PRO A 123 4.78 18.92 -1.76
CA PRO A 123 5.83 18.43 -0.89
C PRO A 123 5.78 16.90 -0.75
N ILE A 124 6.90 16.22 -0.98
CA ILE A 124 7.01 14.74 -0.89
C ILE A 124 6.56 14.18 0.49
N LYS A 125 6.61 14.97 1.56
CA LYS A 125 6.14 14.58 2.89
C LYS A 125 4.61 14.42 2.97
N ASP A 126 3.88 15.10 2.09
CA ASP A 126 2.42 15.08 2.03
C ASP A 126 1.93 13.89 1.18
N LEU A 127 2.86 13.22 0.49
CA LEU A 127 2.66 11.93 -0.18
C LEU A 127 3.03 10.81 0.79
N SER A 128 2.21 10.66 1.84
CA SER A 128 2.36 9.61 2.83
C SER A 128 1.13 8.72 2.84
N GLY A 129 1.32 7.45 2.52
CA GLY A 129 0.33 6.42 2.75
C GLY A 129 0.98 5.07 2.57
N ASN A 130 0.64 4.10 3.42
CA ASN A 130 0.64 2.73 2.93
C ASN A 130 -0.39 2.66 1.78
N LEU A 131 -0.21 1.73 0.84
CA LEU A 131 -1.16 1.55 -0.25
C LEU A 131 -2.62 1.32 0.21
N THR A 132 -2.81 0.96 1.49
CA THR A 132 -4.09 0.72 2.15
C THR A 132 -4.52 1.83 3.10
N ASP A 133 -3.63 2.77 3.44
CA ASP A 133 -3.95 3.85 4.36
C ASP A 133 -4.58 4.97 3.55
N TYR A 134 -5.91 4.89 3.41
CA TYR A 134 -6.74 5.95 2.87
C TYR A 134 -6.91 7.05 3.91
N ASP A 135 -5.88 7.86 4.09
CA ASP A 135 -5.97 9.12 4.83
C ASP A 135 -5.59 10.25 3.86
N ASP A 136 -6.29 10.31 2.72
CA ASP A 136 -6.12 11.38 1.74
C ASP A 136 -6.75 12.66 2.29
N THR A 137 -5.91 13.45 2.95
CA THR A 137 -6.27 14.78 3.47
C THR A 137 -6.48 15.83 2.37
N ASN A 138 -6.24 15.49 1.10
CA ASN A 138 -6.38 16.41 -0.04
C ASN A 138 -7.42 15.93 -1.10
N PRO A 139 -8.62 16.54 -1.13
CA PRO A 139 -9.69 16.21 -2.08
C PRO A 139 -9.31 16.38 -3.57
N GLU A 140 -8.36 17.26 -3.90
CA GLU A 140 -7.93 17.51 -5.29
C GLU A 140 -7.22 16.28 -5.88
N LEU A 141 -6.50 15.50 -5.06
CA LEU A 141 -5.78 14.30 -5.50
C LEU A 141 -6.73 13.15 -5.82
N ILE A 142 -7.87 13.08 -5.13
CA ILE A 142 -8.92 12.07 -5.36
C ILE A 142 -9.57 12.28 -6.73
N GLN A 143 -9.74 13.53 -7.16
CA GLN A 143 -10.35 13.86 -8.46
C GLN A 143 -9.42 13.56 -9.65
N GLU A 144 -8.11 13.70 -9.48
CA GLU A 144 -7.15 13.47 -10.58
C GLU A 144 -6.97 11.99 -10.92
N ASN A 145 -7.41 11.07 -10.05
CA ASN A 145 -7.29 9.62 -10.26
C ASN A 145 -5.84 9.16 -10.54
N VAL A 146 -4.90 9.73 -9.76
CA VAL A 146 -3.44 9.55 -9.91
C VAL A 146 -2.87 8.74 -8.74
N ILE A 147 -1.80 7.99 -8.99
CA ILE A 147 -1.03 7.29 -7.96
C ILE A 147 -0.34 8.32 -7.06
N THR A 148 -0.66 8.29 -5.77
CA THR A 148 -0.02 9.14 -4.73
C THR A 148 0.85 8.31 -3.78
N TYR A 149 0.79 6.98 -3.88
CA TYR A 149 1.56 6.06 -3.05
C TYR A 149 3.06 6.18 -3.29
N LEU A 150 3.83 6.50 -2.23
CA LEU A 150 5.29 6.60 -2.28
C LEU A 150 5.98 5.47 -1.47
N PRO A 151 6.24 4.30 -2.09
CA PRO A 151 6.70 3.13 -1.36
C PRO A 151 8.04 3.34 -0.65
N SER A 152 9.00 4.09 -1.23
CA SER A 152 10.30 4.31 -0.58
C SER A 152 10.24 5.06 0.75
N ARG A 153 9.17 5.83 0.98
CA ARG A 153 8.92 6.53 2.25
C ARG A 153 8.14 5.69 3.25
N SER A 154 7.40 4.69 2.78
CA SER A 154 6.66 3.78 3.64
C SER A 154 7.57 2.90 4.51
N SER A 155 7.07 2.55 5.70
CA SER A 155 7.65 1.57 6.62
C SER A 155 7.19 0.13 6.35
N SER A 156 6.28 -0.04 5.38
CA SER A 156 5.72 -1.32 4.93
C SER A 156 6.76 -2.24 4.31
N ASN A 157 6.34 -3.47 4.02
CA ASN A 157 7.16 -4.44 3.31
C ASN A 157 7.60 -3.94 1.93
N ASP A 158 6.77 -3.17 1.23
CA ASP A 158 7.10 -2.61 -0.08
C ASP A 158 8.28 -1.63 0.03
N GLY A 159 8.21 -0.69 0.98
CA GLY A 159 9.29 0.25 1.22
C GLY A 159 10.57 -0.41 1.71
N ARG A 160 10.45 -1.47 2.52
CA ARG A 160 11.59 -2.31 2.93
C ARG A 160 12.17 -3.09 1.76
N LEU A 161 11.37 -3.57 0.82
CA LEU A 161 11.87 -4.27 -0.36
C LEU A 161 12.69 -3.33 -1.25
N LEU A 162 12.19 -2.12 -1.51
CA LEU A 162 12.93 -1.10 -2.27
C LEU A 162 14.21 -0.64 -1.58
N LYS A 163 14.17 -0.44 -0.26
CA LYS A 163 15.36 -0.06 0.51
C LYS A 163 16.40 -1.19 0.53
N LEU A 164 15.96 -2.45 0.58
CA LEU A 164 16.86 -3.61 0.53
C LEU A 164 17.57 -3.68 -0.83
N LYS A 165 16.84 -3.50 -1.94
CA LYS A 165 17.41 -3.44 -3.30
C LYS A 165 18.58 -2.46 -3.42
N LYS A 166 18.49 -1.31 -2.73
CA LYS A 166 19.55 -0.27 -2.73
C LYS A 166 20.70 -0.56 -1.78
N LYS A 167 20.43 -1.19 -0.63
CA LYS A 167 21.42 -1.40 0.43
C LYS A 167 22.21 -2.70 0.28
N ASP A 168 21.53 -3.77 -0.10
CA ASP A 168 22.08 -5.11 -0.21
C ASP A 168 21.36 -5.85 -1.36
N PRO A 169 21.88 -5.72 -2.60
CA PRO A 169 21.32 -6.38 -3.76
C PRO A 169 21.30 -7.92 -3.63
N GLN A 170 22.28 -8.51 -2.95
CA GLN A 170 22.36 -9.95 -2.79
C GLN A 170 21.28 -10.47 -1.84
N ALA A 171 21.06 -9.79 -0.71
CA ALA A 171 19.95 -10.11 0.18
C ALA A 171 18.59 -9.86 -0.49
N TYR A 172 18.49 -8.82 -1.32
CA TYR A 172 17.30 -8.56 -2.13
C TYR A 172 17.00 -9.73 -3.09
N ASP A 173 18.01 -10.23 -3.81
CA ASP A 173 17.85 -11.37 -4.74
C ASP A 173 17.35 -12.63 -4.01
N ASN A 174 17.85 -12.88 -2.80
CA ASN A 174 17.37 -13.98 -1.96
C ASN A 174 15.91 -13.82 -1.54
N VAL A 175 15.44 -12.59 -1.31
CA VAL A 175 14.03 -12.32 -0.97
C VAL A 175 13.13 -12.53 -2.19
N ILE A 176 13.48 -11.99 -3.36
CA ILE A 176 12.64 -12.11 -4.56
C ILE A 176 12.58 -13.55 -5.10
N GLN A 177 13.62 -14.36 -4.82
CA GLN A 177 13.65 -15.78 -5.14
C GLN A 177 12.97 -16.65 -4.07
N ASN A 178 12.32 -16.05 -3.07
CA ASN A 178 11.68 -16.73 -1.94
C ASN A 178 12.63 -17.64 -1.13
N LYS A 179 13.94 -17.39 -1.17
CA LYS A 179 14.94 -18.14 -0.38
C LYS A 179 14.96 -17.72 1.08
N VAL A 180 14.69 -16.44 1.36
CA VAL A 180 14.71 -15.84 2.70
C VAL A 180 13.51 -14.90 2.84
N ARG A 181 12.90 -14.83 4.03
CA ARG A 181 11.81 -13.87 4.25
C ARG A 181 12.37 -12.45 4.33
N LEU A 182 11.62 -11.46 3.87
CA LEU A 182 12.04 -10.05 3.94
C LEU A 182 12.44 -9.62 5.37
N LYS A 183 11.78 -10.14 6.42
CA LYS A 183 12.12 -9.82 7.81
C LYS A 183 13.48 -10.35 8.27
N GLU A 184 13.96 -11.43 7.66
CA GLU A 184 15.22 -12.11 7.98
C GLU A 184 16.37 -11.53 7.16
N ALA A 185 16.11 -11.08 5.94
CA ALA A 185 17.08 -10.46 5.05
C ALA A 185 17.53 -9.06 5.52
N TRP A 186 16.73 -8.40 6.37
CA TRP A 186 17.13 -7.12 6.96
C TRP A 186 18.09 -7.37 8.13
N PRO A 187 19.28 -6.71 8.14
CA PRO A 187 20.21 -6.85 9.25
C PRO A 187 19.51 -6.43 10.53
N GLN A 188 19.26 -7.40 11.41
CA GLN A 188 18.79 -7.13 12.76
C GLN A 188 19.91 -6.38 13.44
N THR A 189 19.72 -5.08 13.69
CA THR A 189 20.66 -4.33 14.53
C THR A 189 20.78 -5.12 15.82
N PRO A 190 21.98 -5.62 16.20
CA PRO A 190 22.10 -6.38 17.43
C PRO A 190 21.55 -5.49 18.54
N ARG A 191 20.46 -5.93 19.18
CA ARG A 191 19.89 -5.19 20.31
C ARG A 191 21.05 -4.99 21.27
N LYS A 192 21.50 -3.75 21.47
CA LYS A 192 22.48 -3.43 22.51
C LYS A 192 21.91 -4.07 23.78
N LYS A 193 22.61 -5.08 24.31
CA LYS A 193 22.28 -5.62 25.62
C LYS A 193 22.56 -4.48 26.59
N LEU A 194 21.52 -3.71 26.90
CA LEU A 194 21.59 -2.68 27.91
C LEU A 194 22.02 -3.38 29.20
N GLN A 195 23.05 -2.85 29.84
CA GLN A 195 23.41 -3.29 31.18
C GLN A 195 22.16 -3.12 32.08
N PRO A 196 21.89 -4.00 33.06
CA PRO A 196 20.68 -3.91 33.90
C PRO A 196 20.44 -2.50 34.46
N ILE A 197 21.51 -1.81 34.84
CA ILE A 197 21.50 -0.44 35.38
C ILE A 197 20.99 0.58 34.34
N GLU A 198 21.39 0.46 33.07
CA GLU A 198 20.93 1.34 31.99
C GLU A 198 19.45 1.09 31.66
N SER A 199 18.99 -0.17 31.76
CA SER A 199 17.58 -0.51 31.59
C SER A 199 16.71 0.09 32.70
N VAL A 200 17.17 0.03 33.95
CA VAL A 200 16.49 0.65 35.10
C VAL A 200 16.48 2.17 34.95
N LYS A 201 17.60 2.80 34.56
CA LYS A 201 17.68 4.25 34.35
C LYS A 201 16.72 4.73 33.26
N ASN A 202 16.64 4.01 32.13
CA ASN A 202 15.72 4.35 31.05
C ASN A 202 14.25 4.21 31.49
N LYS A 203 13.90 3.10 32.15
CA LYS A 203 12.55 2.90 32.69
C LYS A 203 12.17 3.98 33.71
N PHE A 204 13.08 4.30 34.63
CA PHE A 204 12.87 5.36 35.61
C PHE A 204 12.71 6.75 34.96
N SER A 205 13.47 7.03 33.91
CA SER A 205 13.35 8.27 33.13
C SER A 205 12.09 8.34 32.25
N SER A 206 11.40 7.23 32.04
CA SER A 206 10.12 7.16 31.31
C SER A 206 8.89 7.24 32.22
N LEU A 207 9.07 7.11 33.54
CA LEU A 207 7.98 7.28 34.51
C LEU A 207 7.54 8.74 34.61
N SER A 208 6.27 8.96 34.98
CA SER A 208 5.78 10.30 35.32
C SER A 208 6.49 10.85 36.56
N LYS A 209 6.44 12.16 36.78
CA LYS A 209 7.09 12.80 37.94
C LYS A 209 6.57 12.22 39.27
N SER A 210 5.26 12.01 39.38
CA SER A 210 4.61 11.43 40.56
C SER A 210 5.06 9.99 40.81
N ASP A 211 5.20 9.18 39.76
CA ASP A 211 5.62 7.78 39.89
C ASP A 211 7.08 7.66 40.33
N ARG A 212 7.93 8.60 39.88
CA ARG A 212 9.34 8.66 40.32
C ARG A 212 9.44 9.02 41.80
N GLU A 213 8.65 10.00 42.24
CA GLU A 213 8.64 10.45 43.63
C GLU A 213 8.10 9.35 44.56
N ALA A 214 7.02 8.67 44.17
CA ALA A 214 6.47 7.53 44.92
C ALA A 214 7.46 6.37 45.03
N PHE A 215 8.18 6.05 43.94
CA PHE A 215 9.20 5.00 43.95
C PHE A 215 10.39 5.35 44.85
N LEU A 216 10.85 6.61 44.85
CA LEU A 216 11.93 7.05 45.74
C LEU A 216 11.50 7.03 47.20
N ALA A 217 10.29 7.50 47.51
CA ALA A 217 9.74 7.46 48.86
C ALA A 217 9.61 6.03 49.39
N TRP A 218 9.20 5.09 48.53
CA TRP A 218 9.15 3.66 48.88
C TRP A 218 10.55 3.09 49.18
N ILE A 219 11.59 3.46 48.41
CA ILE A 219 12.98 3.05 48.70
C ILE A 219 13.48 3.63 50.01
N GLU A 220 13.16 4.89 50.32
CA GLU A 220 13.53 5.54 51.58
C GLU A 220 12.91 4.79 52.78
N GLN A 221 11.62 4.47 52.68
CA GLN A 221 10.88 3.74 53.71
C GLN A 221 11.41 2.30 53.90
N GLU A 222 11.74 1.60 52.80
CA GLU A 222 12.34 0.26 52.87
C GLU A 222 13.70 0.28 53.57
N LYS A 223 14.55 1.30 53.31
CA LYS A 223 15.84 1.45 53.99
C LYS A 223 15.69 1.70 55.48
N GLU A 224 14.69 2.48 55.89
CA GLU A 224 14.39 2.71 57.30
C GLU A 224 13.88 1.44 58.01
N SER A 225 13.21 0.55 57.27
CA SER A 225 12.70 -0.73 57.80
C SER A 225 13.76 -1.85 57.92
N LEU A 226 14.94 -1.65 57.34
CA LEU A 226 16.06 -2.62 57.34
C LEU A 226 17.13 -2.29 58.39
N VAL A 227 16.91 -1.28 59.24
CA VAL A 227 17.77 -0.88 60.37
C VAL A 227 17.22 -1.39 61.69
#